data_AF-A0A7S4S290-F1
#
_entry.id   AF-A0A7S4S290-F1
#
_cell.length_a   1.000
_cell.length_b   1.000
_cell.length_c   1.000
_cell.angle_alpha   90.00
_cell.angle_beta   90.00
_cell.angle_gamma   90.00
#
_symmetry.space_group_name_H-M   'P 1'
#
loop_
_entity.id
_entity.type
_entity.pdbx_description
1 polymer ?
#
loop_
_entity_poly.entity_id
_entity_poly.type
_entity_poly.pdbx_seq_one_letter_code
_entity_poly.pdbx_strand_id
1 'polypeptide(L)'
;MLGTAGAVPLLPGVKGPSALDSLYPMFRGLASLFLAVLGMLLFGMVGSLAYPGTGAIVGAIAGLAFCAALGCCVTGFWRDLLPSNTTTFGAEQFLPHALAVQIGSHGHFDLVVTVNEVANVEVQGRMPWMWPELYAEVACGSNPVKRTCVRTDGKFNEQFKLKIAPTDDFLIVRLKDQDVFGSRDVGYVCVNIHRDILEPGFPWQKEFPIEAGEHDKLRWNERKAAMVVLSFDYTEDYPAVLRGNATAGGREESRKGLEKQWGSANYGAVNYLSKLEFNTAMKISQEDASLKA
;
A
#
# COMPACT_ATOMS: atom_id res chain seq x y z
N MET A 1 20.93 25.01 0.06
CA MET A 1 20.32 24.19 -1.02
C MET A 1 19.00 23.66 -0.50
N LEU A 2 17.90 24.37 -0.74
CA LEU A 2 16.56 23.93 -0.38
C LEU A 2 16.09 22.93 -1.45
N GLY A 3 15.87 21.69 -1.05
CA GLY A 3 15.20 20.70 -1.90
C GLY A 3 13.75 21.11 -2.10
N THR A 4 13.38 21.41 -3.33
CA THR A 4 11.99 21.55 -3.75
C THR A 4 11.33 20.18 -3.60
N ALA A 5 10.48 20.02 -2.59
CA ALA A 5 9.61 18.86 -2.46
C ALA A 5 8.77 18.74 -3.73
N GLY A 6 8.97 17.65 -4.48
CA GLY A 6 8.21 17.36 -5.69
C GLY A 6 6.73 17.28 -5.35
N ALA A 7 5.93 18.17 -5.95
CA ALA A 7 4.49 18.13 -5.83
C ALA A 7 4.00 16.78 -6.36
N VAL A 8 3.39 15.99 -5.48
CA VAL A 8 2.68 14.77 -5.88
C VAL A 8 1.47 15.21 -6.69
N PRO A 9 1.29 14.78 -7.95
CA PRO A 9 0.11 15.12 -8.73
C PRO A 9 -1.15 14.61 -8.02
N LEU A 10 -2.10 15.52 -7.83
CA LEU A 10 -3.37 15.28 -7.15
C LEU A 10 -4.34 14.60 -8.12
N LEU A 11 -4.85 13.43 -7.73
CA LEU A 11 -5.80 12.62 -8.51
C LEU A 11 -6.95 13.46 -9.13
N PRO A 12 -7.33 13.19 -10.39
CA PRO A 12 -8.38 13.93 -11.08
C PRO A 12 -9.73 13.71 -10.39
N GLY A 13 -10.40 14.81 -10.02
CA GLY A 13 -11.66 14.80 -9.26
C GLY A 13 -11.53 15.21 -7.78
N VAL A 14 -10.30 15.30 -7.26
CA VAL A 14 -10.06 15.95 -5.96
C VAL A 14 -10.13 17.46 -6.17
N LYS A 15 -11.19 18.10 -5.66
CA LYS A 15 -11.24 19.56 -5.59
C LYS A 15 -9.97 20.03 -4.89
N GLY A 16 -9.16 20.82 -5.60
CA GLY A 16 -7.95 21.41 -5.01
C GLY A 16 -8.29 22.12 -3.70
N PRO A 17 -7.33 22.21 -2.76
CA PRO A 17 -7.56 22.77 -1.44
C PRO A 17 -8.21 24.14 -1.60
N SER A 18 -9.47 24.24 -1.19
CA SER A 18 -10.20 25.48 -1.22
C SER A 18 -9.58 26.41 -0.18
N ALA A 19 -9.66 27.73 -0.36
CA ALA A 19 -9.20 28.68 0.65
C ALA A 19 -9.84 28.41 2.04
N LEU A 20 -11.02 27.79 2.06
CA LEU A 20 -11.72 27.32 3.26
C LEU A 20 -10.98 26.19 4.00
N ASP A 21 -10.30 25.29 3.29
CA ASP A 21 -9.55 24.18 3.90
C ASP A 21 -8.34 24.70 4.69
N SER A 22 -7.75 25.81 4.24
CA SER A 22 -6.69 26.50 4.98
C SER A 22 -7.19 27.21 6.24
N LEU A 23 -8.47 27.61 6.29
CA LEU A 23 -9.05 28.30 7.45
C LEU A 23 -9.59 27.34 8.51
N TYR A 24 -9.93 26.12 8.10
CA TYR A 24 -10.49 25.10 8.97
C TYR A 24 -9.65 24.78 10.25
N PRO A 25 -8.31 24.58 10.18
CA PRO A 25 -7.51 24.37 11.39
C PRO A 25 -7.49 25.58 12.32
N MET A 26 -7.55 26.80 11.76
CA MET A 26 -7.61 28.04 12.53
C MET A 26 -8.94 28.14 13.30
N PHE A 27 -10.06 27.79 12.68
CA PHE A 27 -11.36 27.72 13.35
C PHE A 27 -11.40 26.67 14.46
N ARG A 28 -10.81 25.50 14.24
CA ARG A 28 -10.68 24.46 15.27
C ARG A 28 -9.90 24.95 16.47
N GLY A 29 -8.72 25.54 16.26
CA GLY A 29 -7.91 26.09 17.34
C GLY A 29 -8.61 27.21 18.12
N LEU A 30 -9.33 28.10 17.42
CA LEU A 30 -10.12 29.15 18.06
C LEU A 30 -11.26 28.58 18.92
N ALA A 31 -11.94 27.54 18.43
CA ALA A 31 -12.99 26.85 19.18
C ALA A 31 -12.43 26.12 20.43
N SER A 32 -11.27 25.46 20.32
CA SER A 32 -10.63 24.81 21.48
C SER A 32 -10.22 25.84 22.53
N LEU A 33 -9.66 26.98 22.10
CA LEU A 33 -9.27 28.08 22.98
C LEU A 33 -10.49 28.68 23.69
N PHE A 34 -11.58 28.88 22.97
CA PHE A 34 -12.83 29.39 23.55
C PHE A 34 -13.37 28.46 24.64
N LEU A 35 -13.38 27.14 24.41
CA LEU A 35 -13.77 26.13 25.41
C LEU A 35 -12.83 26.14 26.63
N ALA A 36 -11.52 26.30 26.43
CA ALA A 36 -10.55 26.38 27.52
C ALA A 36 -10.79 27.62 28.42
N VAL A 37 -11.04 28.78 27.81
CA VAL A 37 -11.34 30.03 28.54
C VAL A 37 -12.67 29.92 29.30
N LEU A 38 -13.69 29.32 28.68
CA LEU A 38 -14.98 29.11 29.34
C LEU A 38 -14.84 28.15 30.53
N GLY A 39 -14.05 27.09 30.40
CA GLY A 39 -13.70 26.18 31.50
C GLY A 39 -12.94 26.86 32.63
N MET A 40 -11.97 27.71 32.32
CA MET A 40 -11.24 28.51 33.30
C MET A 40 -12.19 29.37 34.14
N LEU A 41 -13.13 30.08 33.50
CA LEU A 41 -14.07 30.95 34.20
C LEU A 41 -15.02 30.15 35.11
N LEU A 42 -15.57 29.04 34.61
CA LEU A 42 -16.50 28.19 35.38
C LEU A 42 -15.82 27.58 36.61
N PHE A 43 -14.65 26.96 36.43
CA PHE A 43 -13.94 26.34 37.56
C PHE A 43 -13.32 27.38 38.50
N GLY A 44 -12.96 28.56 37.99
CA GLY A 44 -12.54 29.69 38.82
C GLY A 44 -13.68 30.18 39.73
N MET A 45 -14.91 30.29 39.20
CA MET A 45 -16.10 30.61 39.99
C MET A 45 -16.36 29.55 41.07
N VAL A 46 -16.37 28.25 40.69
CA VAL A 46 -16.57 27.15 41.65
C VAL A 46 -15.47 27.13 42.71
N GLY A 47 -14.22 27.33 42.31
CA GLY A 47 -13.09 27.38 43.23
C GLY A 47 -13.17 28.54 44.22
N SER A 48 -13.66 29.71 43.77
CA SER A 48 -13.85 30.89 44.63
C SER A 48 -14.91 30.68 45.72
N LEU A 49 -15.92 29.84 45.44
CA LEU A 49 -16.95 29.47 46.42
C LEU A 49 -16.40 28.51 47.48
N ALA A 50 -15.44 27.66 47.12
CA ALA A 50 -14.84 26.70 48.04
C ALA A 50 -13.75 27.33 48.92
N TYR A 51 -12.86 28.12 48.33
CA TYR A 51 -11.79 28.83 49.04
C TYR A 51 -11.58 30.23 48.45
N PRO A 52 -11.87 31.30 49.20
CA PRO A 52 -11.69 32.67 48.71
C PRO A 52 -10.23 32.95 48.34
N GLY A 53 -10.00 33.57 47.19
CA GLY A 53 -8.67 33.92 46.69
C GLY A 53 -7.92 32.72 46.10
N THR A 54 -7.37 31.83 46.94
CA THR A 54 -6.53 30.72 46.48
C THR A 54 -7.31 29.67 45.69
N GLY A 55 -8.55 29.38 46.09
CA GLY A 55 -9.42 28.44 45.37
C GLY A 55 -9.79 28.91 43.98
N ALA A 56 -9.96 30.22 43.77
CA ALA A 56 -10.23 30.78 42.45
C ALA A 56 -9.07 30.55 41.47
N ILE A 57 -7.83 30.74 41.93
CA ILE A 57 -6.63 30.55 41.11
C ILE A 57 -6.44 29.07 40.76
N VAL A 58 -6.51 28.19 41.76
CA VAL A 58 -6.35 26.74 41.55
C VAL A 58 -7.46 26.19 40.67
N GLY A 59 -8.71 26.63 40.89
CA GLY A 59 -9.86 26.29 40.06
C GLY A 59 -9.69 26.74 38.62
N ALA A 60 -9.27 27.98 38.38
CA ALA A 60 -9.05 28.50 37.03
C ALA A 60 -7.98 27.70 36.26
N ILE A 61 -6.85 27.36 36.90
CA ILE A 61 -5.78 26.57 36.26
C ILE A 61 -6.27 25.15 35.95
N ALA A 62 -6.93 24.49 36.90
CA ALA A 62 -7.46 23.14 36.72
C ALA A 62 -8.53 23.10 35.61
N GLY A 63 -9.43 24.09 35.59
CA GLY A 63 -10.46 24.24 34.56
C GLY A 63 -9.86 24.50 33.18
N LEU A 64 -8.84 25.35 33.07
CA LEU A 64 -8.14 25.56 31.81
C LEU A 64 -7.52 24.26 31.33
N ALA A 65 -6.78 23.53 32.17
CA ALA A 65 -6.11 22.29 31.75
C ALA A 65 -7.12 21.22 31.30
N PHE A 66 -8.17 21.00 32.09
CA PHE A 66 -9.19 20.00 31.79
C PHE A 66 -10.02 20.36 30.55
N CYS A 67 -10.54 21.58 30.47
CA CYS A 67 -11.35 22.01 29.34
C CYS A 67 -10.53 22.26 28.07
N ALA A 68 -9.24 22.60 28.18
CA ALA A 68 -8.34 22.62 27.02
C ALA A 68 -8.11 21.21 26.47
N ALA A 69 -7.86 20.22 27.34
CA ALA A 69 -7.72 18.83 26.90
C ALA A 69 -9.00 18.30 26.25
N LEU A 70 -10.15 18.49 26.89
CA LEU A 70 -11.44 18.07 26.36
C LEU A 70 -11.79 18.84 25.08
N GLY A 71 -11.56 20.14 25.05
CA GLY A 71 -11.75 20.98 23.88
C GLY A 71 -10.89 20.55 22.70
N CYS A 72 -9.62 20.22 22.93
CA CYS A 72 -8.73 19.67 21.90
C CYS A 72 -9.23 18.32 21.38
N CYS A 73 -9.73 17.44 22.25
CA CYS A 73 -10.31 16.15 21.85
C CYS A 73 -11.59 16.33 21.01
N VAL A 74 -12.52 17.19 21.45
CA VAL A 74 -13.82 17.39 20.78
C VAL A 74 -13.67 18.11 19.44
N THR A 75 -12.82 19.15 19.38
CA THR A 75 -12.59 19.92 18.14
C THR A 75 -11.66 19.21 17.16
N GLY A 76 -10.93 18.18 17.62
CA GLY A 76 -9.95 17.46 16.82
C GLY A 76 -8.63 18.21 16.60
N PHE A 77 -8.42 19.35 17.27
CA PHE A 77 -7.21 20.19 17.12
C PHE A 77 -5.91 19.43 17.44
N TRP A 78 -5.98 18.41 18.30
CA TRP A 78 -4.83 17.55 18.59
C TRP A 78 -4.26 16.86 17.34
N ARG A 79 -5.09 16.57 16.32
CA ARG A 79 -4.66 15.96 15.06
C ARG A 79 -3.85 16.93 14.21
N ASP A 80 -4.10 18.23 14.35
CA ASP A 80 -3.45 19.30 13.59
C ASP A 80 -2.09 19.69 14.21
N LEU A 81 -1.91 19.45 15.52
CA LEU A 81 -0.63 19.68 16.24
C LEU A 81 0.38 18.55 16.03
N LEU A 82 -0.08 17.35 15.63
CA LEU A 82 0.82 16.26 15.31
C LEU A 82 1.48 16.55 13.95
N PRO A 83 2.82 16.47 13.84
CA PRO A 83 3.51 16.71 12.58
C PRO A 83 2.90 15.82 11.50
N SER A 84 2.60 16.37 10.32
CA SER A 84 1.99 15.62 9.20
C SER A 84 2.84 14.43 8.72
N ASN A 85 4.11 14.38 9.14
CA ASN A 85 5.03 13.25 8.92
C ASN A 85 4.79 12.08 9.89
N THR A 86 3.89 12.25 10.87
CA THR A 86 3.46 11.24 11.84
C THR A 86 2.03 10.75 11.56
N THR A 87 1.63 10.74 10.29
CA THR A 87 0.49 9.96 9.79
C THR A 87 0.61 8.45 10.08
N THR A 88 1.70 8.01 10.70
CA THR A 88 1.93 6.66 11.23
C THR A 88 2.03 6.59 12.76
N PHE A 89 1.47 7.53 13.54
CA PHE A 89 0.92 7.14 14.86
C PHE A 89 -0.41 6.41 14.62
N GLY A 90 -0.32 5.28 13.92
CA GLY A 90 -1.45 4.41 13.70
C GLY A 90 -1.96 3.97 15.06
N ALA A 91 -3.28 4.03 15.25
CA ALA A 91 -3.95 3.50 16.45
C ALA A 91 -3.51 2.06 16.79
N GLU A 92 -2.90 1.37 15.82
CA GLU A 92 -2.22 0.08 15.85
C GLU A 92 -1.13 -0.05 16.93
N GLN A 93 -0.43 1.04 17.31
CA GLN A 93 0.52 0.98 18.44
C GLN A 93 -0.17 0.95 19.81
N PHE A 94 -1.43 1.40 19.89
CA PHE A 94 -2.19 1.47 21.14
C PHE A 94 -3.31 0.43 21.22
N LEU A 95 -3.68 -0.18 20.09
CA LEU A 95 -4.71 -1.20 20.02
C LEU A 95 -4.09 -2.59 20.15
N PRO A 96 -4.50 -3.39 21.16
CA PRO A 96 -4.19 -4.81 21.20
C PRO A 96 -4.50 -5.48 19.86
N HIS A 97 -3.63 -6.38 19.41
CA HIS A 97 -3.73 -7.03 18.10
C HIS A 97 -5.12 -7.60 17.80
N ALA A 98 -5.84 -8.07 18.83
CA ALA A 98 -7.22 -8.54 18.73
C ALA A 98 -8.24 -7.47 18.26
N LEU A 99 -8.08 -6.21 18.67
CA LEU A 99 -8.94 -5.10 18.22
C LEU A 99 -8.50 -4.57 16.85
N ALA A 100 -7.21 -4.61 16.53
CA ALA A 100 -6.72 -4.24 15.21
C ALA A 100 -7.29 -5.17 14.12
N VAL A 101 -7.43 -6.47 14.39
CA VAL A 101 -8.10 -7.44 13.48
C VAL A 101 -9.61 -7.20 13.39
N GLN A 102 -10.21 -6.53 14.38
CA GLN A 102 -11.63 -6.22 14.39
C GLN A 102 -11.96 -4.88 13.69
N ILE A 103 -10.97 -3.99 13.61
CA ILE A 103 -11.08 -2.66 12.99
C ILE A 103 -10.49 -2.66 11.57
N GLY A 104 -9.36 -3.32 11.35
CA GLY A 104 -8.77 -3.58 10.04
C GLY A 104 -9.20 -4.95 9.54
N SER A 105 -9.65 -5.05 8.30
CA SER A 105 -10.19 -6.28 7.74
C SER A 105 -9.16 -7.42 7.59
N HIS A 106 -7.88 -7.15 7.87
CA HIS A 106 -6.79 -8.12 7.91
C HIS A 106 -5.67 -7.74 8.89
N GLY A 107 -4.88 -8.73 9.33
CA GLY A 107 -3.68 -8.53 10.16
C GLY A 107 -2.44 -8.12 9.36
N HIS A 108 -1.28 -8.12 10.01
CA HIS A 108 0.01 -7.98 9.34
C HIS A 108 0.39 -9.28 8.61
N PHE A 109 0.84 -9.20 7.37
CA PHE A 109 1.39 -10.34 6.63
C PHE A 109 2.21 -9.89 5.42
N ASP A 110 3.07 -10.76 4.92
CA ASP A 110 3.79 -10.56 3.68
C ASP A 110 2.99 -11.08 2.47
N LEU A 111 2.72 -10.18 1.52
CA LEU A 111 2.04 -10.47 0.26
C LEU A 111 3.07 -10.55 -0.88
N VAL A 112 2.99 -11.62 -1.66
CA VAL A 112 3.74 -11.74 -2.92
C VAL A 112 2.80 -11.37 -4.06
N VAL A 113 3.16 -10.33 -4.80
CA VAL A 113 2.42 -9.87 -5.98
C VAL A 113 3.24 -10.19 -7.22
N THR A 114 2.64 -10.91 -8.16
CA THR A 114 3.22 -11.18 -9.48
C THR A 114 2.52 -10.34 -10.52
N VAL A 115 3.26 -9.49 -11.23
CA VAL A 115 2.77 -8.77 -12.40
C VAL A 115 3.03 -9.66 -13.62
N ASN A 116 2.00 -10.29 -14.16
CA ASN A 116 2.16 -11.25 -15.27
C ASN A 116 2.28 -10.50 -16.60
N GLU A 117 1.21 -9.85 -17.02
CA GLU A 117 1.14 -9.15 -18.30
C GLU A 117 0.08 -8.03 -18.28
N VAL A 118 0.12 -7.18 -19.30
CA VAL A 118 -0.95 -6.25 -19.63
C VAL A 118 -1.60 -6.65 -20.94
N ALA A 119 -2.93 -6.64 -20.98
CA ALA A 119 -3.72 -7.07 -22.11
C ALA A 119 -4.57 -5.91 -22.66
N ASN A 120 -4.71 -5.86 -23.99
CA ASN A 120 -5.51 -4.85 -24.70
C ASN A 120 -5.11 -3.40 -24.37
N VAL A 121 -3.84 -3.15 -24.04
CA VAL A 121 -3.34 -1.79 -23.81
C VAL A 121 -2.92 -1.17 -25.13
N GLU A 122 -3.61 -0.11 -25.52
CA GLU A 122 -3.22 0.76 -26.63
C GLU A 122 -2.84 2.13 -26.07
N VAL A 123 -1.56 2.49 -26.18
CA VAL A 123 -1.06 3.79 -25.73
C VAL A 123 -0.94 4.73 -26.92
N GLN A 124 -1.41 5.97 -26.77
CA GLN A 124 -1.16 7.00 -27.75
C GLN A 124 0.33 7.41 -27.74
N GLY A 125 1.10 6.75 -28.61
CA GLY A 125 2.49 7.10 -28.85
C GLY A 125 2.64 8.46 -29.52
N ARG A 126 3.83 9.08 -29.37
CA ARG A 126 4.17 10.35 -30.06
C ARG A 126 4.32 10.17 -31.57
N MET A 127 4.67 8.96 -32.01
CA MET A 127 4.85 8.59 -33.41
C MET A 127 4.11 7.26 -33.69
N PRO A 128 3.40 7.12 -34.83
CA PRO A 128 2.62 5.92 -35.16
C PRO A 128 3.42 4.61 -35.28
N TRP A 129 4.75 4.70 -35.48
CA TRP A 129 5.63 3.54 -35.69
C TRP A 129 6.44 3.15 -34.45
N MET A 130 6.30 3.87 -33.34
CA MET A 130 7.01 3.57 -32.09
C MET A 130 6.12 2.69 -31.22
N TRP A 131 6.65 1.53 -30.85
CA TRP A 131 5.99 0.64 -29.90
C TRP A 131 6.09 1.23 -28.49
N PRO A 132 5.04 1.10 -27.66
CA PRO A 132 5.08 1.60 -26.29
C PRO A 132 6.08 0.78 -25.47
N GLU A 133 6.82 1.46 -24.60
CA GLU A 133 7.81 0.86 -23.70
C GLU A 133 7.22 0.82 -22.29
N LEU A 134 6.49 -0.25 -22.00
CA LEU A 134 5.65 -0.32 -20.81
C LEU A 134 6.41 -0.87 -19.60
N TYR A 135 6.10 -0.35 -18.42
CA TYR A 135 6.48 -0.96 -17.15
C TYR A 135 5.43 -0.67 -16.07
N ALA A 136 5.33 -1.55 -15.08
CA ALA A 136 4.39 -1.41 -13.96
C ALA A 136 5.11 -0.96 -12.69
N GLU A 137 4.51 0.00 -11.99
CA GLU A 137 4.86 0.43 -10.63
C GLU A 137 3.87 -0.13 -9.62
N VAL A 138 4.37 -0.83 -8.61
CA VAL A 138 3.55 -1.41 -7.54
C VAL A 138 3.81 -0.65 -6.24
N ALA A 139 2.76 -0.11 -5.65
CA ALA A 139 2.80 0.65 -4.41
C ALA A 139 1.72 0.17 -3.43
N CYS A 140 2.08 0.04 -2.15
CA CYS A 140 1.16 -0.35 -1.08
C CYS A 140 1.68 0.19 0.26
N GLY A 141 0.87 0.99 0.94
CA GLY A 141 1.21 1.51 2.27
C GLY A 141 2.54 2.24 2.33
N SER A 142 3.36 1.84 3.31
CA SER A 142 4.71 2.36 3.55
C SER A 142 5.82 1.62 2.79
N ASN A 143 5.47 0.64 1.94
CA ASN A 143 6.47 -0.11 1.18
C ASN A 143 7.16 0.79 0.14
N PRO A 144 8.47 0.60 -0.10
CA PRO A 144 9.13 1.28 -1.20
C PRO A 144 8.52 0.82 -2.54
N VAL A 145 8.24 1.78 -3.43
CA VAL A 145 7.67 1.52 -4.75
C VAL A 145 8.54 0.52 -5.52
N LYS A 146 7.92 -0.55 -5.99
CA LYS A 146 8.56 -1.59 -6.81
C LYS A 146 8.23 -1.38 -8.28
N ARG A 147 9.13 -1.79 -9.17
CA ARG A 147 9.02 -1.57 -10.62
C ARG A 147 9.38 -2.84 -11.37
N THR A 148 8.62 -3.14 -12.42
CA THR A 148 9.02 -4.16 -13.38
C THR A 148 10.09 -3.61 -14.33
N CYS A 149 10.73 -4.51 -15.07
CA CYS A 149 11.50 -4.15 -16.25
C CYS A 149 10.58 -3.58 -17.33
N VAL A 150 11.17 -2.77 -18.20
CA VAL A 150 10.50 -2.14 -19.34
C VAL A 150 10.38 -3.16 -20.47
N ARG A 151 9.19 -3.29 -21.04
CA ARG A 151 8.82 -4.32 -22.01
C ARG A 151 7.88 -3.75 -23.07
N THR A 152 8.15 -4.09 -24.32
CA THR A 152 7.29 -3.71 -25.47
C THR A 152 6.17 -4.71 -25.73
N ASP A 153 6.32 -5.96 -25.27
CA ASP A 153 5.33 -7.03 -25.42
C ASP A 153 4.28 -7.06 -24.29
N GLY A 154 4.46 -6.22 -23.27
CA GLY A 154 3.58 -6.14 -22.11
C GLY A 154 3.64 -7.36 -21.19
N LYS A 155 4.62 -8.27 -21.35
CA LYS A 155 4.77 -9.48 -20.53
C LYS A 155 5.94 -9.32 -19.56
N PHE A 156 5.62 -9.21 -18.28
CA PHE A 156 6.60 -8.95 -17.22
C PHE A 156 7.00 -10.24 -16.52
N ASN A 157 6.04 -10.97 -15.96
CA ASN A 157 6.24 -12.16 -15.11
C ASN A 157 7.21 -11.91 -13.95
N GLU A 158 7.09 -10.75 -13.30
CA GLU A 158 7.97 -10.32 -12.21
C GLU A 158 7.24 -10.34 -10.87
N GLN A 159 7.93 -10.79 -9.81
CA GLN A 159 7.37 -10.96 -8.47
C GLN A 159 7.96 -9.95 -7.48
N PHE A 160 7.09 -9.39 -6.63
CA PHE A 160 7.45 -8.46 -5.58
C PHE A 160 6.89 -8.92 -4.24
N LYS A 161 7.75 -8.91 -3.22
CA LYS A 161 7.33 -9.14 -1.83
C LYS A 161 7.03 -7.80 -1.16
N LEU A 162 5.83 -7.66 -0.61
CA LEU A 162 5.32 -6.47 0.05
C LEU A 162 4.91 -6.81 1.49
N LYS A 163 5.17 -5.90 2.44
CA LYS A 163 4.73 -6.04 3.83
C LYS A 163 3.39 -5.33 3.99
N ILE A 164 2.32 -6.06 4.25
CA ILE A 164 0.97 -5.49 4.38
C ILE A 164 0.71 -5.17 5.85
N ALA A 165 0.35 -3.91 6.12
CA ALA A 165 -0.15 -3.48 7.42
C ALA A 165 -1.69 -3.62 7.49
N PRO A 166 -2.29 -3.74 8.69
CA PRO A 166 -3.74 -3.75 8.89
C PRO A 166 -4.47 -2.53 8.32
N THR A 167 -3.77 -1.40 8.19
CA THR A 167 -4.30 -0.14 7.62
C THR A 167 -4.17 -0.03 6.11
N ASP A 168 -3.48 -0.98 5.46
CA ASP A 168 -3.32 -0.97 4.01
C ASP A 168 -4.55 -1.58 3.33
N ASP A 169 -5.50 -0.74 2.90
CA ASP A 169 -6.72 -1.24 2.25
C ASP A 169 -6.54 -1.57 0.75
N PHE A 170 -5.57 -0.92 0.10
CA PHE A 170 -5.40 -0.97 -1.35
C PHE A 170 -3.94 -1.18 -1.79
N LEU A 171 -3.78 -1.98 -2.83
CA LEU A 171 -2.58 -2.10 -3.63
C LEU A 171 -2.79 -1.29 -4.92
N ILE A 172 -1.90 -0.35 -5.20
CA ILE A 172 -1.97 0.48 -6.40
C ILE A 172 -0.93 0.00 -7.40
N VAL A 173 -1.38 -0.38 -8.59
CA VAL A 173 -0.52 -0.73 -9.73
C VAL A 173 -0.66 0.34 -10.79
N ARG A 174 0.42 1.08 -11.08
CA ARG A 174 0.45 2.11 -12.12
C ARG A 174 1.16 1.59 -13.35
N LEU A 175 0.51 1.65 -14.49
CA LEU A 175 1.12 1.35 -15.77
C LEU A 175 1.72 2.63 -16.35
N LYS A 176 3.00 2.56 -16.72
CA LYS A 176 3.75 3.68 -17.28
C LYS A 176 4.35 3.32 -18.62
N ASP A 177 4.50 4.35 -19.44
CA ASP A 177 5.16 4.31 -20.75
C ASP A 177 6.44 5.12 -20.64
N GLN A 178 7.59 4.46 -20.82
CA GLN A 178 8.90 5.08 -20.75
C GLN A 178 9.22 5.74 -22.09
N ASP A 179 9.39 7.06 -22.08
CA ASP A 179 9.94 7.81 -23.20
C ASP A 179 11.41 8.15 -22.91
N VAL A 180 12.17 8.49 -23.95
CA VAL A 180 13.57 8.96 -23.85
C VAL A 180 13.74 10.14 -22.87
N PHE A 181 12.69 10.95 -22.71
CA PHE A 181 12.71 12.16 -21.88
C PHE A 181 12.00 11.99 -20.52
N GLY A 182 11.65 10.76 -20.14
CA GLY A 182 11.01 10.45 -18.87
C GLY A 182 9.82 9.50 -19.03
N SER A 183 9.21 9.14 -17.92
CA SER A 183 8.06 8.23 -17.90
C SER A 183 6.75 9.00 -17.81
N ARG A 184 5.70 8.50 -18.46
CA ARG A 184 4.35 9.04 -18.39
C ARG A 184 3.37 7.98 -17.89
N ASP A 185 2.39 8.42 -17.11
CA ASP A 185 1.32 7.54 -16.65
C ASP A 185 0.38 7.18 -17.81
N VAL A 186 0.15 5.88 -17.99
CA VAL A 186 -0.84 5.34 -18.94
C VAL A 186 -2.18 5.18 -18.21
N GLY A 187 -2.13 4.57 -17.04
CA GLY A 187 -3.29 4.28 -16.21
C GLY A 187 -2.90 3.62 -14.90
N TYR A 188 -3.89 3.35 -14.07
CA TYR A 188 -3.67 2.68 -12.79
C TYR A 188 -4.80 1.71 -12.46
N VAL A 189 -4.51 0.82 -11.52
CA VAL A 189 -5.44 -0.13 -10.93
C VAL A 189 -5.33 -0.04 -9.43
N CYS A 190 -6.47 0.09 -8.78
CA CYS A 190 -6.59 0.01 -7.32
C CYS A 190 -7.19 -1.35 -6.97
N VAL A 191 -6.35 -2.27 -6.46
CA VAL A 191 -6.78 -3.60 -6.02
C VAL A 191 -7.10 -3.53 -4.53
N ASN A 192 -8.32 -3.88 -4.14
CA ASN A 192 -8.68 -3.91 -2.73
C ASN A 192 -8.13 -5.19 -2.08
N ILE A 193 -7.29 -5.05 -1.04
CA ILE A 193 -6.60 -6.21 -0.47
C ILE A 193 -7.60 -7.20 0.11
N HIS A 194 -8.58 -6.73 0.88
CA HIS A 194 -9.57 -7.61 1.48
C HIS A 194 -10.47 -8.29 0.44
N ARG A 195 -11.16 -7.50 -0.39
CA ARG A 195 -12.18 -7.97 -1.32
C ARG A 195 -11.61 -8.70 -2.54
N ASP A 196 -10.49 -8.23 -3.09
CA ASP A 196 -9.96 -8.77 -4.35
C ASP A 196 -8.91 -9.84 -4.17
N ILE A 197 -8.23 -9.89 -3.03
CA ILE A 197 -7.13 -10.81 -2.75
C ILE A 197 -7.51 -11.80 -1.64
N LEU A 198 -7.94 -11.33 -0.48
CA LEU A 198 -8.17 -12.21 0.69
C LEU A 198 -9.48 -13.01 0.58
N GLU A 199 -10.60 -12.37 0.25
CA GLU A 199 -11.90 -13.04 0.07
C GLU A 199 -11.83 -14.14 -1.00
N PRO A 200 -11.22 -13.93 -2.19
CA PRO A 200 -11.11 -14.96 -3.22
C PRO A 200 -10.01 -15.98 -2.96
N GLY A 201 -9.18 -15.79 -1.92
CA GLY A 201 -8.13 -16.74 -1.54
C GLY A 201 -6.90 -16.69 -2.46
N PHE A 202 -6.33 -15.51 -2.65
CA PHE A 202 -5.09 -15.25 -3.42
C PHE A 202 -5.21 -15.73 -4.88
N PRO A 203 -5.97 -14.99 -5.71
CA PRO A 203 -6.29 -15.43 -7.06
C PRO A 203 -5.05 -15.41 -7.98
N TRP A 204 -5.02 -16.36 -8.92
CA TRP A 204 -3.99 -16.51 -9.94
C TRP A 204 -4.43 -15.92 -11.26
N GLN A 205 -3.57 -15.13 -11.92
CA GLN A 205 -3.83 -14.52 -13.22
C GLN A 205 -5.19 -13.83 -13.31
N LYS A 206 -5.57 -13.11 -12.24
CA LYS A 206 -6.81 -12.33 -12.22
C LYS A 206 -6.62 -11.06 -13.04
N GLU A 207 -7.57 -10.81 -13.93
CA GLU A 207 -7.61 -9.61 -14.76
C GLU A 207 -8.23 -8.46 -13.97
N PHE A 208 -7.55 -7.30 -13.99
CA PHE A 208 -8.04 -6.07 -13.38
C PHE A 208 -8.10 -4.95 -14.42
N PRO A 209 -9.24 -4.26 -14.55
CA PRO A 209 -9.40 -3.17 -15.51
C PRO A 209 -8.55 -1.96 -15.14
N ILE A 210 -7.84 -1.43 -16.13
CA ILE A 210 -7.00 -0.25 -16.00
C ILE A 210 -7.87 0.99 -16.13
N GLU A 211 -7.85 1.84 -15.10
CA GLU A 211 -8.42 3.18 -15.15
C GLU A 211 -7.45 4.13 -15.84
N ALA A 212 -7.97 5.02 -16.69
CA ALA A 212 -7.15 6.00 -17.41
C ALA A 212 -6.46 6.96 -16.44
N GLY A 213 -5.18 7.24 -16.68
CA GLY A 213 -4.41 8.22 -15.92
C GLY A 213 -4.75 9.67 -16.31
N GLU A 214 -4.17 10.64 -15.60
CA GLU A 214 -4.40 12.10 -15.78
C GLU A 214 -4.17 12.66 -17.20
N HIS A 215 -3.58 11.88 -18.10
CA HIS A 215 -3.23 12.31 -19.46
C HIS A 215 -3.99 11.59 -20.56
N ASP A 216 -5.01 10.77 -20.23
CA ASP A 216 -5.86 10.04 -21.19
C ASP A 216 -5.06 9.33 -22.30
N LYS A 217 -3.84 8.88 -21.99
CA LYS A 217 -2.95 8.21 -22.94
C LYS A 217 -3.49 6.85 -23.36
N LEU A 218 -4.33 6.25 -22.52
CA LEU A 218 -4.99 5.00 -22.80
C LEU A 218 -6.06 5.24 -23.86
N ARG A 219 -5.86 4.68 -25.06
CA ARG A 219 -6.90 4.70 -26.08
C ARG A 219 -8.03 3.78 -25.64
N TRP A 220 -9.22 4.35 -25.49
CA TRP A 220 -10.42 3.57 -25.27
C TRP A 220 -10.70 2.74 -26.52
N ASN A 221 -10.51 1.42 -26.42
CA ASN A 221 -10.90 0.50 -27.48
C ASN A 221 -12.34 0.02 -27.19
N GLU A 222 -13.28 0.35 -28.07
CA GLU A 222 -14.70 -0.03 -27.94
C GLU A 222 -14.91 -1.55 -27.82
N ARG A 223 -13.94 -2.36 -28.28
CA ARG A 223 -14.08 -3.82 -28.33
C ARG A 223 -13.61 -4.54 -27.07
N LYS A 224 -12.59 -4.02 -26.38
CA LYS A 224 -12.00 -4.64 -25.19
C LYS A 224 -11.38 -3.59 -24.28
N ALA A 225 -11.71 -3.64 -23.00
CA ALA A 225 -11.06 -2.81 -21.98
C ALA A 225 -9.61 -3.29 -21.73
N ALA A 226 -8.74 -2.33 -21.43
CA ALA A 226 -7.35 -2.58 -21.05
C ALA A 226 -7.29 -3.19 -19.65
N MET A 227 -6.50 -4.25 -19.49
CA MET A 227 -6.41 -5.03 -18.26
C MET A 227 -4.95 -5.23 -17.84
N VAL A 228 -4.71 -5.31 -16.54
CA VAL A 228 -3.48 -5.87 -15.96
C VAL A 228 -3.78 -7.23 -15.34
N VAL A 229 -2.93 -8.21 -15.62
CA VAL A 229 -3.08 -9.58 -15.13
C VAL A 229 -2.14 -9.78 -13.94
N LEU A 230 -2.71 -9.95 -12.75
CA LEU A 230 -1.96 -10.08 -11.51
C LEU A 230 -2.19 -11.44 -10.87
N SER A 231 -1.16 -11.98 -10.22
CA SER A 231 -1.29 -13.14 -9.34
C SER A 231 -0.86 -12.75 -7.94
N PHE A 232 -1.50 -13.35 -6.94
CA PHE A 232 -1.19 -13.11 -5.54
C PHE A 232 -0.83 -14.41 -4.86
N ASP A 233 0.13 -14.35 -3.93
CA ASP A 233 0.48 -15.44 -3.04
C ASP A 233 0.87 -14.87 -1.67
N TYR A 234 0.93 -15.72 -0.65
CA TYR A 234 1.31 -15.34 0.71
C TYR A 234 2.53 -16.12 1.18
N THR A 235 3.31 -15.56 2.11
CA THR A 235 4.43 -16.30 2.71
C THR A 235 4.04 -17.02 4.01
N GLU A 236 4.97 -17.78 4.60
CA GLU A 236 4.70 -18.66 5.75
C GLU A 236 4.27 -17.92 7.03
N ASP A 237 4.37 -16.60 7.04
CA ASP A 237 3.93 -15.68 8.09
C ASP A 237 2.42 -15.40 8.06
N TYR A 238 1.71 -15.71 6.97
CA TYR A 238 0.27 -15.48 6.90
C TYR A 238 -0.49 -16.31 7.97
N PRO A 239 -1.37 -15.72 8.79
CA PRO A 239 -1.95 -16.37 9.96
C PRO A 239 -2.67 -17.69 9.63
N ALA A 240 -2.30 -18.78 10.29
CA ALA A 240 -2.87 -20.11 10.05
C ALA A 240 -4.40 -20.16 10.24
N VAL A 241 -4.94 -19.34 11.15
CA VAL A 241 -6.39 -19.21 11.40
C VAL A 241 -7.12 -18.69 10.16
N LEU A 242 -6.49 -17.81 9.38
CA LEU A 242 -7.06 -17.24 8.15
C LEU A 242 -6.78 -18.12 6.91
N ARG A 243 -5.86 -19.09 7.00
CA ARG A 243 -5.54 -19.99 5.88
C ARG A 243 -6.69 -20.91 5.50
N GLY A 244 -7.49 -21.35 6.48
CA GLY A 244 -8.56 -22.34 6.26
C GLY A 244 -9.55 -21.96 5.15
N ASN A 245 -9.77 -20.66 4.93
CA ASN A 245 -10.62 -20.16 3.85
C ASN A 245 -9.86 -19.92 2.54
N ALA A 246 -8.58 -19.55 2.62
CA ALA A 246 -7.73 -19.21 1.46
C ALA A 246 -7.17 -20.44 0.72
N THR A 247 -7.03 -21.58 1.38
CA THR A 247 -6.34 -22.77 0.83
C THR A 247 -7.19 -23.64 -0.11
N ALA A 248 -8.51 -23.44 -0.21
CA ALA A 248 -9.37 -24.43 -0.87
C ALA A 248 -9.39 -24.37 -2.42
N GLY A 249 -8.86 -23.33 -3.06
CA GLY A 249 -8.90 -23.20 -4.53
C GLY A 249 -7.67 -22.54 -5.16
N GLY A 250 -7.34 -21.31 -4.73
CA GLY A 250 -6.38 -20.46 -5.44
C GLY A 250 -4.94 -21.00 -5.48
N ARG A 251 -4.42 -21.52 -4.37
CA ARG A 251 -3.02 -21.99 -4.29
C ARG A 251 -2.76 -23.26 -5.09
N GLU A 252 -3.70 -24.20 -5.08
CA GLU A 252 -3.55 -25.44 -5.84
C GLU A 252 -3.71 -25.20 -7.34
N GLU A 253 -4.61 -24.30 -7.72
CA GLU A 253 -4.78 -23.85 -9.11
C GLU A 253 -3.55 -23.07 -9.60
N SER A 254 -3.00 -22.18 -8.77
CA SER A 254 -1.70 -21.52 -9.02
C SER A 254 -0.59 -22.52 -9.25
N ARG A 255 -0.48 -23.53 -8.37
CA ARG A 255 0.55 -24.57 -8.47
C ARG A 255 0.40 -25.41 -9.73
N LYS A 256 -0.82 -25.84 -10.06
CA LYS A 256 -1.13 -26.58 -11.30
C LYS A 256 -0.87 -25.73 -12.55
N GLY A 257 -1.20 -24.44 -12.50
CA GLY A 257 -0.91 -23.49 -13.58
C GLY A 257 0.59 -23.33 -13.83
N LEU A 258 1.37 -23.14 -12.75
CA LEU A 258 2.83 -23.06 -12.79
C LEU A 258 3.46 -24.36 -13.29
N GLU A 259 3.02 -25.52 -12.79
CA GLU A 259 3.48 -26.83 -13.25
C GLU A 259 3.20 -27.04 -14.74
N LYS A 260 2.03 -26.62 -15.24
CA LYS A 260 1.66 -26.70 -16.66
C LYS A 260 2.46 -25.73 -17.53
N GLN A 261 2.73 -24.52 -17.04
CA GLN A 261 3.54 -23.53 -17.74
C GLN A 261 5.02 -23.98 -17.82
N TRP A 262 5.56 -24.51 -16.72
CA TRP A 262 6.90 -25.08 -16.69
C TRP A 262 7.02 -26.36 -17.52
N GLY A 263 5.98 -27.19 -17.55
CA GLY A 263 5.96 -28.40 -18.37
C GLY A 263 5.84 -28.13 -19.88
N SER A 264 5.32 -26.97 -20.28
CA SER A 264 5.13 -26.60 -21.69
C SER A 264 6.25 -25.74 -22.26
N ALA A 265 6.89 -24.92 -21.43
CA ALA A 265 8.12 -24.23 -21.82
C ALA A 265 9.27 -25.24 -21.80
N ASN A 266 9.75 -25.65 -22.98
CA ASN A 266 10.95 -26.48 -23.17
C ASN A 266 12.22 -25.74 -22.69
N TYR A 267 12.30 -25.40 -21.42
CA TYR A 267 13.46 -24.81 -20.80
C TYR A 267 14.43 -25.94 -20.47
N GLY A 268 15.27 -26.30 -21.45
CA GLY A 268 16.17 -27.46 -21.40
C GLY A 268 17.05 -27.53 -20.15
N ALA A 269 17.36 -26.39 -19.53
CA ALA A 269 18.15 -26.32 -18.30
C ALA A 269 17.36 -26.81 -17.06
N VAL A 270 16.07 -26.51 -16.94
CA VAL A 270 15.26 -26.95 -15.78
C VAL A 270 14.87 -28.42 -15.90
N ASN A 271 14.62 -28.89 -17.13
CA ASN A 271 14.38 -30.31 -17.39
C ASN A 271 15.64 -31.17 -17.16
N TYR A 272 16.83 -30.57 -17.24
CA TYR A 272 18.08 -31.20 -16.84
C TYR A 272 18.23 -31.22 -15.31
N LEU A 273 17.95 -30.10 -14.64
CA LEU A 273 18.01 -30.00 -13.17
C LEU A 273 16.98 -30.89 -12.47
N SER A 274 15.78 -31.06 -13.03
CA SER A 274 14.76 -31.97 -12.49
C SER A 274 15.09 -33.45 -12.67
N LYS A 275 15.99 -33.78 -13.61
CA LYS A 275 16.51 -35.14 -13.85
C LYS A 275 17.80 -35.43 -13.08
N LEU A 276 18.41 -34.43 -12.44
CA LEU A 276 19.55 -34.65 -11.56
C LEU A 276 19.04 -35.24 -10.24
N GLU A 277 19.04 -36.57 -10.16
CA GLU A 277 18.98 -37.26 -8.88
C GLU A 277 20.33 -37.06 -8.18
N PHE A 278 20.32 -36.32 -7.08
CA PHE A 278 21.47 -36.22 -6.19
C PHE A 278 21.67 -37.57 -5.51
N ASN A 279 22.57 -38.38 -6.05
CA ASN A 279 22.98 -39.62 -5.43
C ASN A 279 23.80 -39.31 -4.17
N THR A 280 23.12 -39.22 -3.03
CA THR A 280 23.71 -38.95 -1.71
C THR A 280 24.70 -40.02 -1.25
N ALA A 281 24.80 -41.16 -1.96
CA ALA A 281 25.78 -42.19 -1.69
C ALA A 281 27.15 -41.96 -2.36
N MET A 282 27.31 -40.91 -3.18
CA MET A 282 28.58 -40.63 -3.83
C MET A 282 29.58 -40.08 -2.81
N LYS A 283 30.36 -40.99 -2.19
CA LYS A 283 31.56 -40.65 -1.42
C LYS A 283 32.47 -39.81 -2.33
N ILE A 284 32.67 -38.55 -1.95
CA ILE A 284 33.69 -37.68 -2.55
C ILE A 284 35.02 -38.41 -2.38
N SER A 285 35.54 -38.99 -3.47
CA SER A 285 36.83 -39.65 -3.50
C SER A 285 37.90 -38.58 -3.24
N GLN A 286 38.50 -38.65 -2.05
CA GLN A 286 39.52 -37.74 -1.54
C GLN A 286 40.89 -37.96 -2.20
N GLU A 287 40.95 -38.24 -3.51
CA GLU A 287 42.16 -38.76 -4.16
C GLU A 287 43.10 -37.72 -4.77
N ASP A 288 42.74 -36.44 -4.84
CA ASP A 288 43.60 -35.42 -5.50
C ASP A 288 44.48 -34.58 -4.55
N ALA A 289 44.60 -34.94 -3.27
CA ALA A 289 45.41 -34.19 -2.30
C ALA A 289 46.90 -34.62 -2.23
N SER A 290 47.34 -35.66 -2.95
CA SER A 290 48.71 -36.20 -2.83
C SER A 290 49.64 -35.95 -4.02
N LEU A 291 49.17 -35.34 -5.11
CA LEU A 291 50.02 -34.97 -6.25
C LEU A 291 50.57 -33.54 -6.12
N LYS A 292 51.42 -33.32 -5.10
CA LYS A 292 52.43 -32.24 -5.02
C LYS A 292 53.28 -32.43 -3.75
N ALA A 293 54.23 -33.35 -3.82
CA ALA A 293 55.44 -33.35 -3.01
C ALA A 293 56.61 -33.75 -3.91
#